data_AF-A0A286C4K6-F1
#
_entry.id   AF-A0A286C4K6-F1
#
_cell.length_a   1.000
_cell.length_b   1.000
_cell.length_c   1.000
_cell.angle_alpha   90.00
_cell.angle_beta   90.00
_cell.angle_gamma   90.00
#
_symmetry.space_group_name_H-M   'P 1'
#
loop_
_entity.id
_entity.type
_entity.pdbx_description
1 polymer ?
#
loop_
_entity_poly.entity_id
_entity_poly.type
_entity_poly.pdbx_seq_one_letter_code
_entity_poly.pdbx_strand_id
1 'polypeptide(L)'
;MKSIDYAVKLAKMGFHIFPLLSDRKTPPKGMHFKESATRSVTALVGWFDNTDANIGIFTEKFGDDKALIVVDVDVKDGKNGEQTLLKLELEGFELPETLAQRTANGGRHLIFASDAPVRPGANVLGKGLDIRSGGSYIVGAGSVIGSGAYTIDDTPIADAPDWLIERCRAVKEKSTVEASIVEGVDHDRAATRVIKYLETEAPLSIEGQGGDETAYRVAARCKDLGINESGCAQLMYDHWNERCSPPWAYVALLVKVRNAYEYGHEPQGIAAPEAEFKPVPTPPGAPQLKDPIEALNDRYAFVLAGGGAQVLWETTDANGKYKLDHLSLGAFHADFANKKMVVGKKEQSISQLWLESKGRRSYAGIVFMPGQQAPDRFYNLW
;
A
#
# COMPACT_ATOMS: atom_id res chain seq x y z
N MET A 1 17.24 6.55 45.96
CA MET A 1 16.36 7.75 45.87
C MET A 1 14.95 7.25 45.64
N LYS A 2 13.96 7.74 46.37
CA LYS A 2 12.57 7.25 46.25
C LYS A 2 11.93 7.80 44.97
N SER A 3 10.90 7.12 44.46
CA SER A 3 10.09 7.53 43.30
C SER A 3 9.58 8.98 43.44
N ILE A 4 9.15 9.39 44.64
CA ILE A 4 8.73 10.77 44.92
C ILE A 4 9.82 11.82 44.68
N ASP A 5 11.08 11.54 45.03
CA ASP A 5 12.17 12.51 44.88
C ASP A 5 12.41 12.82 43.39
N TYR A 6 12.34 11.78 42.54
CA TYR A 6 12.42 11.92 41.10
C TYR A 6 11.21 12.65 40.52
N ALA A 7 10.00 12.32 40.96
CA ALA A 7 8.79 13.01 40.52
C ALA A 7 8.87 14.52 40.83
N VAL A 8 9.30 14.88 42.05
CA VAL A 8 9.48 16.29 42.42
C VAL A 8 10.63 16.95 41.64
N LYS A 9 11.76 16.25 41.42
CA LYS A 9 12.86 16.76 40.57
C LYS A 9 12.35 17.08 39.16
N LEU A 10 11.69 16.13 38.52
CA LEU A 10 11.17 16.27 37.16
C LEU A 10 10.09 17.38 37.08
N ALA A 11 9.21 17.49 38.06
CA ALA A 11 8.20 18.55 38.08
C ALA A 11 8.83 19.94 38.17
N LYS A 12 9.90 20.09 38.98
CA LYS A 12 10.69 21.34 39.06
C LYS A 12 11.40 21.67 37.75
N MET A 13 11.76 20.66 36.96
CA MET A 13 12.32 20.85 35.61
C MET A 13 11.26 21.24 34.57
N GLY A 14 9.96 21.28 34.93
CA GLY A 14 8.89 21.66 34.02
C GLY A 14 8.09 20.50 33.43
N PHE A 15 8.37 19.25 33.82
CA PHE A 15 7.62 18.09 33.33
C PHE A 15 6.25 17.93 34.00
N HIS A 16 5.21 17.70 33.21
CA HIS A 16 3.89 17.32 33.74
C HIS A 16 3.84 15.82 33.98
N ILE A 17 3.57 15.44 35.22
CA ILE A 17 3.76 14.07 35.71
C ILE A 17 2.43 13.45 36.13
N PHE A 18 2.33 12.13 35.97
CA PHE A 18 1.26 11.30 36.50
C PHE A 18 1.79 9.90 36.86
N PRO A 19 1.11 9.12 37.71
CA PRO A 19 1.55 7.78 38.09
C PRO A 19 1.27 6.75 37.00
N LEU A 20 2.20 5.82 36.85
CA LEU A 20 2.08 4.57 36.12
C LEU A 20 2.06 3.42 37.11
N LEU A 21 1.47 2.28 36.71
CA LEU A 21 1.50 1.07 37.52
C LEU A 21 2.96 0.64 37.77
N SER A 22 3.22 0.11 38.98
CA SER A 22 4.51 -0.47 39.34
C SER A 22 4.94 -1.52 38.33
N ASP A 23 6.23 -1.51 37.97
CA ASP A 23 6.83 -2.43 36.99
C ASP A 23 6.13 -2.43 35.62
N ARG A 24 5.43 -1.34 35.26
CA ARG A 24 4.67 -1.21 34.01
C ARG A 24 4.83 0.17 33.39
N LYS A 25 4.43 0.28 32.12
CA LYS A 25 4.39 1.53 31.33
C LYS A 25 2.97 2.11 31.18
N THR A 26 1.99 1.55 31.89
CA THR A 26 0.57 1.85 31.70
C THR A 26 0.01 2.63 32.90
N PRO A 27 -0.82 3.67 32.68
CA PRO A 27 -1.50 4.36 33.77
C PRO A 27 -2.45 3.41 34.53
N PRO A 28 -2.78 3.70 35.80
CA PRO A 28 -3.85 3.03 36.51
C PRO A 28 -5.19 3.08 35.75
N LYS A 29 -6.00 2.02 35.88
CA LYS A 29 -7.31 1.95 35.22
C LYS A 29 -8.20 3.12 35.65
N GLY A 30 -8.80 3.81 34.67
CA GLY A 30 -9.66 4.98 34.92
C GLY A 30 -8.91 6.31 35.06
N MET A 31 -7.58 6.32 34.98
CA MET A 31 -6.81 7.57 35.00
C MET A 31 -6.79 8.24 33.62
N HIS A 32 -7.30 9.48 33.57
CA HIS A 32 -7.24 10.34 32.38
C HIS A 32 -5.98 11.21 32.40
N PHE A 33 -4.82 10.61 32.09
CA PHE A 33 -3.51 11.28 32.25
C PHE A 33 -3.38 12.61 31.49
N LYS A 34 -4.05 12.76 30.33
CA LYS A 34 -4.04 14.02 29.55
C LYS A 34 -4.56 15.22 30.33
N GLU A 35 -5.51 14.96 31.22
CA GLU A 35 -6.15 15.98 32.08
C GLU A 35 -5.48 16.04 33.45
N SER A 36 -5.06 14.88 33.98
CA SER A 36 -4.54 14.78 35.34
C SER A 36 -3.05 15.13 35.48
N ALA A 37 -2.24 15.02 34.42
CA ALA A 37 -0.81 15.26 34.50
C ALA A 37 -0.49 16.67 35.03
N THR A 38 0.38 16.76 36.04
CA THR A 38 0.56 17.98 36.84
C THR A 38 2.00 18.16 37.31
N ARG A 39 2.32 19.39 37.71
CA ARG A 39 3.55 19.76 38.43
C ARG A 39 3.31 20.06 39.91
N SER A 40 2.07 19.92 40.38
CA SER A 40 1.69 20.22 41.77
C SER A 40 2.33 19.23 42.74
N VAL A 41 3.20 19.73 43.62
CA VAL A 41 3.88 18.91 44.65
C VAL A 41 2.86 18.15 45.50
N THR A 42 1.72 18.76 45.84
CA THR A 42 0.66 18.11 46.62
C THR A 42 0.10 16.86 45.93
N ALA A 43 -0.17 16.95 44.62
CA ALA A 43 -0.64 15.81 43.85
C ALA A 43 0.44 14.72 43.73
N LEU A 44 1.71 15.12 43.53
CA LEU A 44 2.83 14.18 43.44
C LEU A 44 3.05 13.43 44.75
N VAL A 45 2.98 14.12 45.90
CA VAL A 45 3.02 13.47 47.23
C VAL A 45 1.88 12.47 47.34
N GLY A 46 0.65 12.85 46.97
CA GLY A 46 -0.50 11.94 47.01
C GLY A 46 -0.37 10.69 46.14
N TRP A 47 0.40 10.74 45.04
CA TRP A 47 0.59 9.60 44.14
C TRP A 47 1.83 8.75 44.43
N PHE A 48 2.93 9.38 44.83
CA PHE A 48 4.23 8.74 44.93
C PHE A 48 4.73 8.55 46.36
N ASP A 49 4.08 9.14 47.37
CA ASP A 49 4.47 8.90 48.76
C ASP A 49 4.12 7.47 49.18
N ASN A 50 5.12 6.75 49.68
CA ASN A 50 5.03 5.34 50.07
C ASN A 50 4.49 4.39 48.97
N THR A 51 4.68 4.72 47.69
CA THR A 51 4.35 3.85 46.56
C THR A 51 5.57 3.51 45.72
N ASP A 52 5.48 2.40 44.99
CA ASP A 52 6.43 1.94 43.96
C ASP A 52 5.94 2.29 42.54
N ALA A 53 5.02 3.26 42.43
CA ALA A 53 4.48 3.68 41.14
C ALA A 53 5.58 4.23 40.24
N ASN A 54 5.55 3.82 38.97
CA ASN A 54 6.41 4.38 37.94
C ASN A 54 5.93 5.79 37.57
N ILE A 55 6.81 6.59 37.00
CA ILE A 55 6.55 7.98 36.66
C ILE A 55 6.22 8.08 35.18
N GLY A 56 5.07 8.66 34.84
CA GLY A 56 4.71 9.04 33.48
C GLY A 56 4.93 10.54 33.28
N ILE A 57 5.51 10.92 32.14
CA ILE A 57 5.71 12.32 31.73
C ILE A 57 4.82 12.57 30.51
N PHE A 58 3.85 13.46 30.65
CA PHE A 58 2.97 13.85 29.56
C PHE A 58 3.70 14.80 28.60
N THR A 59 3.78 14.43 27.32
CA THR A 59 4.66 15.13 26.35
C THR A 59 3.99 16.32 25.66
N GLU A 60 2.69 16.50 25.79
CA GLU A 60 1.98 17.65 25.20
C GLU A 60 2.18 18.96 25.99
N LYS A 61 2.64 18.87 27.24
CA LYS A 61 2.80 20.04 28.13
C LYS A 61 4.18 20.06 28.79
N PHE A 62 4.87 21.17 28.66
CA PHE A 62 6.16 21.45 29.29
C PHE A 62 6.22 22.89 29.77
N GLY A 63 6.70 23.09 31.00
CA GLY A 63 6.70 24.43 31.60
C GLY A 63 5.28 24.98 31.69
N ASP A 64 5.10 26.25 31.34
CA ASP A 64 3.79 26.91 31.38
C ASP A 64 3.13 27.00 29.99
N ASP A 65 3.93 27.00 28.91
CA ASP A 65 3.49 27.37 27.57
C ASP A 65 4.12 26.54 26.42
N LYS A 66 4.96 25.55 26.72
CA LYS A 66 5.63 24.72 25.72
C LYS A 66 5.10 23.28 25.69
N ALA A 67 5.57 22.51 24.72
CA ALA A 67 5.39 21.07 24.59
C ALA A 67 6.76 20.37 24.45
N LEU A 68 6.76 19.04 24.52
CA LEU A 68 7.94 18.21 24.28
C LEU A 68 7.91 17.55 22.92
N ILE A 69 9.09 17.43 22.31
CA ILE A 69 9.37 16.49 21.24
C ILE A 69 10.44 15.54 21.76
N VAL A 70 10.11 14.27 21.85
CA VAL A 70 11.03 13.25 22.34
C VAL A 70 11.40 12.32 21.19
N VAL A 71 12.68 12.23 20.88
CA VAL A 71 13.23 11.21 19.98
C VAL A 71 13.54 9.98 20.83
N ASP A 72 12.76 8.91 20.64
CA ASP A 72 12.90 7.63 21.32
C ASP A 72 13.79 6.71 20.48
N VAL A 73 15.04 6.57 20.91
CA VAL A 73 16.10 5.81 20.24
C VAL A 73 16.05 4.36 20.72
N ASP A 74 15.50 3.48 19.89
CA ASP A 74 15.33 2.06 20.17
C ASP A 74 16.48 1.22 19.60
N VAL A 75 17.08 0.40 20.47
CA VAL A 75 18.26 -0.43 20.17
C VAL A 75 17.97 -1.94 20.34
N LYS A 76 16.73 -2.34 20.58
CA LYS A 76 16.32 -3.75 20.73
C LYS A 76 15.64 -4.30 19.47
N ASP A 77 15.40 -5.61 19.46
CA ASP A 77 14.62 -6.33 18.45
C ASP A 77 15.11 -6.13 17.00
N GLY A 78 16.44 -6.13 16.82
CA GLY A 78 17.07 -5.92 15.50
C GLY A 78 16.98 -4.49 14.97
N LYS A 79 16.58 -3.53 15.81
CA LYS A 79 16.70 -2.10 15.54
C LYS A 79 18.04 -1.58 16.05
N ASN A 80 18.62 -0.65 15.30
CA ASN A 80 19.82 0.08 15.71
C ASN A 80 19.56 1.57 15.55
N GLY A 81 18.78 2.13 16.48
CA GLY A 81 18.42 3.55 16.50
C GLY A 81 19.66 4.45 16.54
N GLU A 82 20.69 4.07 17.29
CA GLU A 82 21.95 4.82 17.37
C GLU A 82 22.67 4.92 16.02
N GLN A 83 22.71 3.83 15.24
CA GLN A 83 23.27 3.86 13.89
C GLN A 83 22.43 4.71 12.93
N THR A 84 21.10 4.68 13.08
CA THR A 84 20.19 5.53 12.28
C THR A 84 20.38 6.99 12.64
N LEU A 85 20.59 7.30 13.92
CA LEU A 85 20.86 8.65 14.40
C LEU A 85 22.19 9.18 13.84
N LEU A 86 23.25 8.38 13.93
CA LEU A 86 24.55 8.72 13.35
C LEU A 86 24.45 8.98 11.84
N LYS A 87 23.65 8.20 11.12
CA LYS A 87 23.42 8.42 9.69
C LYS A 87 22.74 9.77 9.43
N LEU A 88 21.75 10.17 10.23
CA LEU A 88 21.10 11.48 10.10
C LEU A 88 22.09 12.62 10.34
N GLU A 89 22.94 12.50 11.36
CA GLU A 89 23.99 13.49 11.65
C GLU A 89 24.95 13.61 10.46
N LEU A 90 25.40 12.49 9.88
CA LEU A 90 26.24 12.48 8.68
C LEU A 90 25.57 13.06 7.43
N GLU A 91 24.23 13.03 7.36
CA GLU A 91 23.41 13.65 6.31
C GLU A 91 23.16 15.15 6.55
N GLY A 92 23.69 15.71 7.64
CA GLY A 92 23.56 17.12 8.01
C GLY A 92 22.34 17.44 8.90
N PHE A 93 21.65 16.41 9.41
CA PHE A 93 20.53 16.54 10.34
C PHE A 93 21.01 16.33 11.78
N GLU A 94 21.88 17.22 12.24
CA GLU A 94 22.41 17.17 13.60
C GLU A 94 21.33 17.55 14.63
N LEU A 95 21.31 16.81 15.75
CA LEU A 95 20.53 17.17 16.92
C LEU A 95 21.43 17.93 17.91
N PRO A 96 20.98 19.07 18.45
CA PRO A 96 21.73 19.74 19.51
C PRO A 96 21.78 18.85 20.75
N GLU A 97 22.84 19.01 21.54
CA GLU A 97 22.94 18.38 22.85
C GLU A 97 21.75 18.82 23.73
N THR A 98 21.06 17.85 24.31
CA THR A 98 19.86 18.07 25.12
C THR A 98 19.75 17.01 26.21
N LEU A 99 18.86 17.25 27.17
CA LEU A 99 18.50 16.31 28.22
C LEU A 99 18.23 14.91 27.65
N ALA A 100 19.03 13.94 28.10
CA ALA A 100 18.93 12.55 27.68
C ALA A 100 18.51 11.65 28.85
N GLN A 101 17.58 10.74 28.55
CA GLN A 101 17.11 9.75 29.51
C GLN A 101 17.40 8.35 29.00
N ARG A 102 18.17 7.56 29.75
CA ARG A 102 18.34 6.13 29.45
C ARG A 102 17.07 5.37 29.81
N THR A 103 16.68 4.46 28.93
CA THR A 103 15.51 3.60 29.13
C THR A 103 15.91 2.28 29.79
N ALA A 104 14.94 1.61 30.42
CA ALA A 104 15.14 0.28 31.02
C ALA A 104 15.67 -0.78 30.02
N ASN A 105 15.51 -0.54 28.72
CA ASN A 105 15.88 -1.46 27.65
C ASN A 105 17.20 -1.10 26.94
N GLY A 106 17.98 -0.15 27.46
CA GLY A 106 19.29 0.21 26.88
C GLY A 106 19.24 1.24 25.75
N GLY A 107 18.05 1.60 25.25
CA GLY A 107 17.85 2.77 24.39
C GLY A 107 17.84 4.08 25.19
N ARG A 108 17.59 5.22 24.53
CA ARG A 108 17.50 6.53 25.19
C ARG A 108 16.43 7.42 24.59
N HIS A 109 15.90 8.33 25.39
CA HIS A 109 15.08 9.45 24.95
C HIS A 109 15.95 10.70 24.86
N LEU A 110 15.92 11.40 23.73
CA LEU A 110 16.44 12.76 23.60
C LEU A 110 15.25 13.72 23.66
N ILE A 111 15.23 14.62 24.63
CA ILE A 111 14.04 15.42 24.97
C ILE A 111 14.28 16.87 24.55
N PHE A 112 13.43 17.40 23.69
CA PHE A 112 13.49 18.78 23.21
C PHE A 112 12.23 19.56 23.60
N ALA A 113 12.37 20.86 23.81
CA ALA A 113 11.26 21.79 23.96
C ALA A 113 10.76 22.28 22.59
N SER A 114 9.47 22.54 22.45
CA SER A 114 8.85 23.10 21.24
C SER A 114 7.69 24.00 21.65
N ASP A 115 7.42 25.05 20.87
CA ASP A 115 6.32 25.99 21.13
C ASP A 115 4.93 25.34 20.94
N ALA A 116 4.86 24.24 20.20
CA ALA A 116 3.65 23.45 20.03
C ALA A 116 3.97 21.95 19.94
N PRO A 117 3.04 21.07 20.35
CA PRO A 117 3.21 19.64 20.17
C PRO A 117 3.19 19.27 18.68
N VAL A 118 3.95 18.23 18.32
CA VAL A 118 3.93 17.62 16.99
C VAL A 118 3.20 16.27 17.02
N ARG A 119 2.91 15.71 15.85
CA ARG A 119 2.30 14.38 15.77
C ARG A 119 3.32 13.32 16.21
N PRO A 120 3.00 12.45 17.19
CA PRO A 120 3.84 11.31 17.52
C PRO A 120 3.78 10.27 16.39
N GLY A 121 4.83 9.45 16.26
CA GLY A 121 4.88 8.43 15.22
C GLY A 121 6.02 7.44 15.43
N ALA A 122 5.91 6.28 14.78
CA ALA A 122 6.98 5.29 14.78
C ALA A 122 7.88 5.47 13.55
N ASN A 123 9.18 5.28 13.72
CA ASN A 123 10.21 5.38 12.68
C ASN A 123 10.19 6.70 11.88
N VAL A 124 9.76 7.81 12.49
CA VAL A 124 9.60 9.11 11.80
C VAL A 124 10.92 9.63 11.25
N LEU A 125 12.01 9.39 11.98
CA LEU A 125 13.35 9.79 11.57
C LEU A 125 14.12 8.65 10.89
N GLY A 126 13.52 7.48 10.76
CA GLY A 126 14.15 6.26 10.28
C GLY A 126 13.96 5.09 11.23
N LYS A 127 14.43 3.90 10.83
CA LYS A 127 14.23 2.66 11.57
C LYS A 127 14.80 2.76 13.00
N GLY A 128 13.95 2.58 14.01
CA GLY A 128 14.34 2.63 15.42
C GLY A 128 14.42 4.04 16.03
N LEU A 129 13.91 5.05 15.33
CA LEU A 129 13.77 6.42 15.85
C LEU A 129 12.30 6.84 15.84
N ASP A 130 11.65 6.69 16.98
CA ASP A 130 10.25 7.05 17.19
C ASP A 130 10.13 8.48 17.74
N ILE A 131 8.98 9.12 17.55
CA ILE A 131 8.66 10.45 18.08
C ILE A 131 7.51 10.35 19.08
N ARG A 132 7.72 10.90 20.29
CA ARG A 132 6.66 11.13 21.29
C ARG A 132 6.46 12.63 21.47
N SER A 133 5.21 13.08 21.36
CA SER A 133 4.84 14.50 21.51
C SER A 133 3.33 14.66 21.82
N GLY A 134 2.52 15.23 20.94
CA GLY A 134 1.10 15.49 21.20
C GLY A 134 0.32 14.23 21.57
N GLY A 135 -0.45 14.30 22.66
CA GLY A 135 -1.32 13.24 23.14
C GLY A 135 -0.62 11.98 23.68
N SER A 136 0.71 11.93 23.70
CA SER A 136 1.50 10.80 24.19
C SER A 136 2.16 11.07 25.54
N TYR A 137 2.88 10.08 26.05
CA TYR A 137 3.70 10.22 27.25
C TYR A 137 4.95 9.34 27.12
N ILE A 138 5.95 9.61 27.96
CA ILE A 138 7.12 8.76 28.17
C ILE A 138 7.19 8.30 29.62
N VAL A 139 7.90 7.21 29.89
CA VAL A 139 8.25 6.81 31.25
C VAL A 139 9.41 7.69 31.73
N GLY A 140 9.29 8.28 32.91
CA GLY A 140 10.27 9.19 33.52
C GLY A 140 11.33 8.47 34.37
N ALA A 141 12.44 9.15 34.60
CA ALA A 141 13.52 8.69 35.47
C ALA A 141 13.04 8.40 36.90
N GLY A 142 13.68 7.42 37.55
CA GLY A 142 13.25 6.86 38.83
C GLY A 142 12.28 5.69 38.70
N SER A 143 11.75 5.44 37.49
CA SER A 143 10.94 4.26 37.19
C SER A 143 11.80 3.01 36.97
N VAL A 144 11.25 1.84 37.28
CA VAL A 144 11.90 0.53 37.08
C VAL A 144 10.96 -0.40 36.31
N ILE A 145 11.51 -1.15 35.35
CA ILE A 145 10.81 -2.18 34.58
C ILE A 145 11.72 -3.42 34.48
N GLY A 146 11.27 -4.53 35.06
CA GLY A 146 12.07 -5.72 35.28
C GLY A 146 13.32 -5.36 36.08
N SER A 147 14.49 -5.66 35.50
CA SER A 147 15.80 -5.27 36.07
C SER A 147 16.32 -3.91 35.57
N GLY A 148 15.63 -3.26 34.63
CA GLY A 148 16.08 -2.02 34.01
C GLY A 148 15.50 -0.79 34.69
N ALA A 149 16.34 0.22 34.95
CA ALA A 149 15.93 1.50 35.52
C ALA A 149 15.98 2.61 34.46
N TYR A 150 15.04 3.55 34.56
CA TYR A 150 15.08 4.80 33.82
C TYR A 150 15.94 5.81 34.58
N THR A 151 16.96 6.36 33.91
CA THR A 151 17.86 7.37 34.49
C THR A 151 17.98 8.55 33.56
N ILE A 152 18.21 9.74 34.11
CA ILE A 152 18.33 10.99 33.37
C ILE A 152 19.67 11.63 33.69
N ASP A 153 20.24 12.33 32.72
CA ASP A 153 21.40 13.21 32.95
C ASP A 153 20.95 14.58 33.49
N ASP A 154 21.91 15.49 33.64
CA ASP A 154 21.68 16.86 34.12
C ASP A 154 21.84 17.89 32.98
N THR A 155 21.81 17.44 31.72
CA THR A 155 21.93 18.28 30.54
C THR A 155 20.68 19.16 30.40
N PRO A 156 20.79 20.48 30.16
CA PRO A 156 19.61 21.33 29.93
C PRO A 156 18.78 20.86 28.73
N ILE A 157 17.48 21.08 28.77
CA ILE A 157 16.60 20.83 27.61
C ILE A 157 16.86 21.92 26.57
N ALA A 158 17.25 21.52 25.36
CA ALA A 158 17.37 22.39 24.22
C ALA A 158 16.03 22.53 23.47
N ASP A 159 15.87 23.62 22.72
CA ASP A 159 14.77 23.76 21.77
C ASP A 159 14.96 22.75 20.61
N ALA A 160 13.86 22.23 20.08
CA ALA A 160 13.86 21.31 18.97
C ALA A 160 14.34 22.03 17.69
N PRO A 161 15.28 21.45 16.93
CA PRO A 161 15.74 22.08 15.69
C PRO A 161 14.61 22.10 14.65
N ASP A 162 14.61 23.13 13.81
CA ASP A 162 13.55 23.36 12.81
C ASP A 162 13.32 22.14 11.92
N TRP A 163 14.40 21.47 11.48
CA TRP A 163 14.32 20.27 10.65
C TRP A 163 13.57 19.13 11.33
N LEU A 164 13.68 18.98 12.65
CA LEU A 164 12.97 17.95 13.41
C LEU A 164 11.48 18.24 13.45
N ILE A 165 11.12 19.50 13.69
CA ILE A 165 9.73 19.99 13.68
C ILE A 165 9.13 19.82 12.28
N GLU A 166 9.85 20.26 11.24
CA GLU A 166 9.45 20.13 9.85
C GLU A 166 9.25 18.68 9.45
N ARG A 167 10.13 17.77 9.85
CA ARG A 167 10.00 16.34 9.54
C ARG A 167 8.77 15.72 10.19
N CYS A 168 8.46 16.12 11.42
CA CYS A 168 7.22 15.71 12.10
C CYS A 168 5.96 16.34 11.45
N ARG A 169 6.07 17.54 10.87
CA ARG A 169 4.99 18.22 10.12
C ARG A 169 4.83 17.68 8.71
N ALA A 170 5.90 17.30 8.01
CA ALA A 170 5.89 16.80 6.62
C ALA A 170 5.23 15.41 6.51
N VAL A 171 5.13 14.66 7.61
CA VAL A 171 4.23 13.49 7.70
C VAL A 171 2.75 13.88 7.43
N LYS A 172 2.39 15.17 7.51
CA LYS A 172 1.09 15.69 7.08
C LYS A 172 0.91 15.75 5.55
N GLU A 173 1.99 15.72 4.76
CA GLU A 173 1.93 15.96 3.31
C GLU A 173 2.56 14.88 2.42
N LYS A 174 3.16 13.81 2.96
CA LYS A 174 3.57 12.65 2.15
C LYS A 174 3.18 11.31 2.76
N SER A 175 1.90 10.96 2.59
CA SER A 175 1.48 9.61 2.16
C SER A 175 0.06 9.56 1.58
N THR A 176 -0.47 10.66 1.05
CA THR A 176 -1.29 10.55 -0.17
C THR A 176 -0.32 10.50 -1.34
N VAL A 177 0.48 9.43 -1.41
CA VAL A 177 0.65 8.85 -2.73
C VAL A 177 -0.76 8.32 -2.97
N GLU A 178 -1.60 9.09 -3.67
CA GLU A 178 -2.58 8.44 -4.54
C GLU A 178 -1.75 7.37 -5.21
N ALA A 179 -1.95 6.10 -4.80
CA ALA A 179 -1.21 4.98 -5.32
C ALA A 179 -1.37 5.10 -6.82
N SER A 180 -0.34 5.64 -7.47
CA SER A 180 -0.36 5.90 -8.89
C SER A 180 -0.41 4.51 -9.47
N ILE A 181 -1.62 4.07 -9.83
CA ILE A 181 -1.82 2.83 -10.56
C ILE A 181 -0.82 2.93 -11.70
N VAL A 182 0.11 1.97 -11.78
CA VAL A 182 1.00 1.92 -12.93
C VAL A 182 0.11 1.92 -14.17
N GLU A 183 0.24 2.96 -15.01
CA GLU A 183 -0.62 3.13 -16.20
C GLU A 183 -0.54 1.87 -17.06
N GLY A 184 -1.70 1.24 -17.33
CA GLY A 184 -1.80 0.07 -18.21
C GLY A 184 -1.80 -1.29 -17.51
N VAL A 185 -1.85 -1.38 -16.18
CA VAL A 185 -2.05 -2.67 -15.50
C VAL A 185 -3.45 -3.23 -15.80
N ASP A 186 -3.49 -4.38 -16.46
CA ASP A 186 -4.72 -5.14 -16.71
C ASP A 186 -5.16 -5.85 -15.42
N HIS A 187 -6.35 -5.49 -14.92
CA HIS A 187 -6.89 -5.99 -13.65
C HIS A 187 -7.20 -7.49 -13.69
N ASP A 188 -7.60 -8.04 -14.84
CA ASP A 188 -7.92 -9.47 -14.97
C ASP A 188 -6.63 -10.31 -14.95
N ARG A 189 -5.57 -9.78 -15.58
CA ARG A 189 -4.23 -10.38 -15.50
C ARG A 189 -3.64 -10.25 -14.10
N ALA A 190 -3.89 -9.14 -13.41
CA ALA A 190 -3.46 -8.94 -12.02
C ALA A 190 -4.12 -9.95 -11.07
N ALA A 191 -5.43 -10.17 -11.20
CA ALA A 191 -6.15 -11.18 -10.42
C ALA A 191 -5.55 -12.58 -10.63
N THR A 192 -5.25 -12.95 -11.88
CA THR A 192 -4.63 -14.25 -12.20
C THR A 192 -3.27 -14.43 -11.52
N ARG A 193 -2.42 -13.39 -11.52
CA ARG A 193 -1.11 -13.42 -10.84
C ARG A 193 -1.26 -13.56 -9.33
N VAL A 194 -2.21 -12.81 -8.75
CA VAL A 194 -2.49 -12.83 -7.32
C VAL A 194 -3.01 -14.19 -6.87
N ILE A 195 -3.95 -14.79 -7.60
CA ILE A 195 -4.46 -16.14 -7.30
C ILE A 195 -3.31 -17.15 -7.26
N LYS A 196 -2.46 -17.16 -8.31
CA LYS A 196 -1.29 -18.05 -8.35
C LYS A 196 -0.40 -17.85 -7.13
N TYR A 197 -0.02 -16.61 -6.83
CA TYR A 197 0.81 -16.29 -5.67
C TYR A 197 0.18 -16.77 -4.36
N LEU A 198 -1.10 -16.48 -4.15
CA LEU A 198 -1.83 -16.88 -2.94
C LEU A 198 -1.83 -18.39 -2.78
N GLU A 199 -2.12 -19.14 -3.84
CA GLU A 199 -2.21 -20.61 -3.81
C GLU A 199 -0.85 -21.29 -3.61
N THR A 200 0.22 -20.80 -4.25
CA THR A 200 1.49 -21.55 -4.32
C THR A 200 2.63 -20.99 -3.47
N GLU A 201 2.65 -19.69 -3.18
CA GLU A 201 3.84 -19.00 -2.66
C GLU A 201 3.58 -18.18 -1.38
N ALA A 202 2.33 -17.78 -1.13
CA ALA A 202 2.02 -16.93 0.01
C ALA A 202 2.25 -17.64 1.36
N PRO A 203 2.99 -17.03 2.29
CA PRO A 203 3.16 -17.57 3.64
C PRO A 203 1.82 -17.62 4.39
N LEU A 204 1.62 -18.61 5.25
CA LEU A 204 0.38 -18.79 5.99
C LEU A 204 0.38 -17.99 7.29
N SER A 205 -0.77 -17.38 7.62
CA SER A 205 -0.98 -16.72 8.90
C SER A 205 -1.29 -17.76 9.98
N ILE A 206 -0.43 -17.87 10.98
CA ILE A 206 -0.60 -18.76 12.13
C ILE A 206 -0.60 -17.93 13.43
N GLU A 207 -1.62 -18.11 14.27
CA GLU A 207 -1.75 -17.45 15.57
C GLU A 207 -0.56 -17.79 16.48
N GLY A 208 -0.06 -16.77 17.19
CA GLY A 208 1.17 -16.89 18.00
C GLY A 208 2.47 -16.88 17.19
N GLN A 209 2.42 -16.82 15.84
CA GLN A 209 3.59 -16.75 14.95
C GLN A 209 3.56 -15.51 14.05
N GLY A 210 3.03 -14.39 14.55
CA GLY A 210 2.99 -13.13 13.78
C GLY A 210 1.95 -13.13 12.65
N GLY A 211 0.82 -13.82 12.81
CA GLY A 211 -0.24 -13.89 11.79
C GLY A 211 -0.68 -12.54 11.22
N ASP A 212 -0.81 -11.52 12.07
CA ASP A 212 -1.14 -10.14 11.67
C ASP A 212 -0.11 -9.53 10.70
N GLU A 213 1.17 -9.74 10.98
CA GLU A 213 2.27 -9.27 10.14
C GLU A 213 2.30 -10.03 8.82
N THR A 214 2.10 -11.34 8.87
CA THR A 214 2.03 -12.19 7.68
C THR A 214 0.87 -11.78 6.77
N ALA A 215 -0.32 -11.56 7.31
CA ALA A 215 -1.48 -11.10 6.55
C ALA A 215 -1.23 -9.74 5.89
N TYR A 216 -0.61 -8.80 6.62
CA TYR A 216 -0.21 -7.51 6.06
C TYR A 216 0.80 -7.67 4.90
N ARG A 217 1.82 -8.50 5.07
CA ARG A 217 2.85 -8.75 4.03
C ARG A 217 2.26 -9.41 2.79
N VAL A 218 1.36 -10.37 2.95
CA VAL A 218 0.65 -11.01 1.83
C VAL A 218 -0.19 -9.98 1.09
N ALA A 219 -0.95 -9.14 1.80
CA ALA A 219 -1.74 -8.07 1.19
C ALA A 219 -0.88 -7.03 0.45
N ALA A 220 0.25 -6.64 1.02
CA ALA A 220 1.21 -5.75 0.37
C ALA A 220 1.74 -6.38 -0.92
N ARG A 221 2.08 -7.67 -0.91
CA ARG A 221 2.53 -8.37 -2.12
C ARG A 221 1.44 -8.44 -3.19
N CYS A 222 0.18 -8.67 -2.81
CA CYS A 222 -0.95 -8.63 -3.74
C CYS A 222 -1.09 -7.25 -4.40
N LYS A 223 -0.94 -6.17 -3.63
CA LYS A 223 -0.91 -4.79 -4.15
C LYS A 223 0.21 -4.60 -5.16
N ASP A 224 1.41 -5.07 -4.86
CA ASP A 224 2.56 -4.95 -5.78
C ASP A 224 2.33 -5.70 -7.10
N LEU A 225 1.55 -6.79 -7.08
CA LEU A 225 1.16 -7.55 -8.29
C LEU A 225 0.06 -6.87 -9.13
N GLY A 226 -0.54 -5.80 -8.60
CA GLY A 226 -1.38 -4.87 -9.35
C GLY A 226 -2.88 -4.95 -9.10
N ILE A 227 -3.36 -5.84 -8.22
CA ILE A 227 -4.79 -5.87 -7.87
C ILE A 227 -5.16 -4.65 -7.03
N ASN A 228 -6.44 -4.27 -7.02
CA ASN A 228 -6.95 -3.19 -6.17
C ASN A 228 -7.34 -3.71 -4.78
N GLU A 229 -7.59 -2.78 -3.84
CA GLU A 229 -7.88 -3.10 -2.43
C GLU A 229 -9.06 -4.08 -2.26
N SER A 230 -10.18 -3.82 -2.95
CA SER A 230 -11.38 -4.65 -2.85
C SER A 230 -11.17 -6.05 -3.42
N GLY A 231 -10.51 -6.16 -4.58
CA GLY A 231 -10.15 -7.45 -5.18
C GLY A 231 -9.12 -8.22 -4.35
N CYS A 232 -8.17 -7.52 -3.72
CA CYS A 232 -7.17 -8.11 -2.85
C CYS A 232 -7.82 -8.85 -1.66
N ALA A 233 -8.73 -8.19 -0.95
CA ALA A 233 -9.40 -8.78 0.21
C ALA A 233 -10.23 -9.99 -0.18
N GLN A 234 -10.95 -9.91 -1.31
CA GLN A 234 -11.74 -11.03 -1.82
C GLN A 234 -10.85 -12.22 -2.17
N LEU A 235 -9.79 -12.01 -2.97
CA LEU A 235 -8.91 -13.10 -3.40
C LEU A 235 -8.15 -13.73 -2.23
N MET A 236 -7.69 -12.93 -1.26
CA MET A 236 -7.08 -13.47 -0.04
C MET A 236 -8.06 -14.31 0.77
N TYR A 237 -9.33 -13.88 0.86
CA TYR A 237 -10.36 -14.65 1.55
C TYR A 237 -10.65 -15.98 0.85
N ASP A 238 -10.77 -15.96 -0.47
CA ASP A 238 -11.20 -17.14 -1.25
C ASP A 238 -10.07 -18.16 -1.48
N HIS A 239 -8.82 -17.70 -1.69
CA HIS A 239 -7.72 -18.57 -2.14
C HIS A 239 -6.63 -18.83 -1.09
N TRP A 240 -6.58 -18.04 0.00
CA TRP A 240 -5.50 -18.12 1.00
C TRP A 240 -6.00 -18.41 2.42
N ASN A 241 -7.16 -17.86 2.79
CA ASN A 241 -7.64 -17.86 4.17
C ASN A 241 -7.91 -19.24 4.77
N GLU A 242 -8.44 -20.19 3.98
CA GLU A 242 -8.76 -21.55 4.48
C GLU A 242 -7.54 -22.30 5.01
N ARG A 243 -6.34 -21.93 4.54
CA ARG A 243 -5.06 -22.52 4.99
C ARG A 243 -4.44 -21.80 6.18
N CYS A 244 -4.99 -20.66 6.58
CA CYS A 244 -4.55 -19.91 7.76
C CYS A 244 -5.14 -20.52 9.05
N SER A 245 -4.47 -20.31 10.18
CA SER A 245 -4.90 -20.85 11.47
C SER A 245 -4.81 -19.80 12.58
N PRO A 246 -5.95 -19.34 13.14
CA PRO A 246 -7.30 -19.60 12.67
C PRO A 246 -7.56 -18.91 11.32
N PRO A 247 -8.57 -19.36 10.56
CA PRO A 247 -9.08 -18.61 9.42
C PRO A 247 -9.55 -17.22 9.87
N TRP A 248 -9.22 -16.21 9.08
CA TRP A 248 -9.58 -14.83 9.30
C TRP A 248 -11.06 -14.60 9.06
N ALA A 249 -11.69 -13.81 9.94
CA ALA A 249 -12.95 -13.17 9.62
C ALA A 249 -12.72 -12.13 8.51
N TYR A 250 -13.61 -12.07 7.53
CA TYR A 250 -13.49 -11.18 6.37
C TYR A 250 -13.22 -9.71 6.75
N VAL A 251 -13.95 -9.20 7.76
CA VAL A 251 -13.79 -7.82 8.26
C VAL A 251 -12.40 -7.56 8.86
N ALA A 252 -11.83 -8.54 9.58
CA ALA A 252 -10.49 -8.41 10.14
C ALA A 252 -9.41 -8.43 9.04
N LEU A 253 -9.62 -9.26 8.01
CA LEU A 253 -8.74 -9.33 6.84
C LEU A 253 -8.77 -8.02 6.04
N LEU A 254 -9.96 -7.43 5.85
CA LEU A 254 -10.13 -6.12 5.22
C LEU A 254 -9.29 -5.03 5.89
N VAL A 255 -9.21 -5.02 7.24
CA VAL A 255 -8.35 -4.03 7.95
C VAL A 255 -6.88 -4.21 7.59
N LYS A 256 -6.40 -5.44 7.46
CA LYS A 256 -4.99 -5.71 7.10
C LYS A 256 -4.70 -5.31 5.65
N VAL A 257 -5.64 -5.59 4.75
CA VAL A 257 -5.56 -5.19 3.34
C VAL A 257 -5.56 -3.68 3.24
N ARG A 258 -6.52 -2.98 3.85
CA ARG A 258 -6.56 -1.52 3.88
C ARG A 258 -5.24 -0.93 4.38
N ASN A 259 -4.71 -1.46 5.49
CA ASN A 259 -3.43 -1.01 6.01
C ASN A 259 -2.29 -1.20 5.00
N ALA A 260 -2.25 -2.30 4.24
CA ALA A 260 -1.22 -2.51 3.23
C ALA A 260 -1.31 -1.54 2.04
N TYR A 261 -2.52 -1.10 1.69
CA TYR A 261 -2.76 -0.09 0.65
C TYR A 261 -2.48 1.32 1.16
N GLU A 262 -2.83 1.60 2.42
CA GLU A 262 -2.69 2.92 3.06
C GLU A 262 -1.24 3.20 3.52
N TYR A 263 -0.52 2.18 4.01
CA TYR A 263 0.82 2.32 4.59
C TYR A 263 1.94 1.63 3.79
N GLY A 264 1.62 0.88 2.74
CA GLY A 264 2.65 0.20 1.93
C GLY A 264 3.43 1.18 1.06
N HIS A 265 4.76 1.16 1.16
CA HIS A 265 5.67 2.10 0.49
C HIS A 265 5.65 2.03 -1.04
N GLU A 266 5.44 0.83 -1.60
CA GLU A 266 5.55 0.60 -3.04
C GLU A 266 4.25 0.96 -3.80
N PRO A 267 4.35 1.45 -5.05
CA PRO A 267 3.20 1.68 -5.92
C PRO A 267 2.46 0.39 -6.26
N GLN A 268 1.13 0.49 -6.43
CA GLN A 268 0.32 -0.66 -6.89
C GLN A 268 0.78 -1.08 -8.29
N GLY A 269 1.06 -2.38 -8.45
CA GLY A 269 1.49 -2.94 -9.73
C GLY A 269 2.98 -2.82 -10.02
N ILE A 270 3.82 -2.38 -9.07
CA ILE A 270 5.28 -2.28 -9.29
C ILE A 270 5.93 -3.62 -9.68
N ALA A 271 5.37 -4.74 -9.24
CA ALA A 271 5.82 -6.09 -9.57
C ALA A 271 5.06 -6.70 -10.76
N ALA A 272 4.23 -5.91 -11.45
CA ALA A 272 3.58 -6.31 -12.67
C ALA A 272 4.56 -6.20 -13.85
N PRO A 273 4.58 -7.14 -14.80
CA PRO A 273 5.41 -7.03 -16.01
C PRO A 273 5.25 -5.69 -16.75
N GLU A 274 4.06 -5.11 -16.68
CA GLU A 274 3.71 -3.81 -17.25
C GLU A 274 4.51 -2.64 -16.64
N ALA A 275 5.00 -2.78 -15.39
CA ALA A 275 5.86 -1.79 -14.74
C ALA A 275 7.34 -1.89 -15.15
N GLU A 276 7.80 -3.10 -15.47
CA GLU A 276 9.21 -3.37 -15.85
C GLU A 276 9.43 -3.15 -17.36
N PHE A 277 8.46 -3.54 -18.18
CA PHE A 277 8.54 -3.42 -19.62
C PHE A 277 7.71 -2.25 -20.11
N LYS A 278 8.37 -1.13 -20.42
CA LYS A 278 7.72 -0.04 -21.15
C LYS A 278 7.22 -0.58 -22.50
N PRO A 279 5.93 -0.41 -22.84
CA PRO A 279 5.44 -0.83 -24.14
C PRO A 279 6.28 -0.14 -25.21
N VAL A 280 6.82 -0.93 -26.14
CA VAL A 280 7.59 -0.39 -27.26
C VAL A 280 6.67 0.57 -28.00
N PRO A 281 7.04 1.87 -28.13
CA PRO A 281 6.20 2.83 -28.84
C PRO A 281 5.94 2.27 -30.22
N THR A 282 4.68 1.99 -30.52
CA THR A 282 4.26 1.53 -31.83
C THR A 282 4.66 2.63 -32.80
N PRO A 283 5.57 2.37 -33.77
CA PRO A 283 5.98 3.40 -34.72
C PRO A 283 4.74 4.07 -35.32
N PRO A 284 4.73 5.40 -35.57
CA PRO A 284 3.63 6.04 -36.28
C PRO A 284 3.41 5.31 -37.61
N GLY A 285 2.28 4.63 -37.76
CA GLY A 285 1.97 3.82 -38.94
C GLY A 285 2.36 2.33 -38.86
N ALA A 286 2.88 1.84 -37.73
CA ALA A 286 2.95 0.40 -37.51
C ALA A 286 1.51 -0.13 -37.40
N PRO A 287 1.14 -1.16 -38.19
CA PRO A 287 -0.21 -1.70 -38.16
C PRO A 287 -0.52 -2.14 -36.73
N GLN A 288 -1.61 -1.61 -36.16
CA GLN A 288 -2.18 -2.21 -34.95
C GLN A 288 -2.34 -3.70 -35.25
N LEU A 289 -1.70 -4.55 -34.44
CA LEU A 289 -1.93 -5.99 -34.50
C LEU A 289 -3.38 -6.21 -34.08
N LYS A 290 -4.30 -6.15 -35.05
CA LYS A 290 -5.69 -6.54 -34.87
C LYS A 290 -5.69 -7.99 -34.41
N ASP A 291 -6.64 -8.32 -33.52
CA ASP A 291 -6.90 -9.71 -33.17
C ASP A 291 -7.01 -10.52 -34.48
N PRO A 292 -6.35 -11.68 -34.62
CA PRO A 292 -6.37 -12.45 -35.85
C PRO A 292 -7.76 -12.74 -36.39
N ILE A 293 -8.77 -12.81 -35.52
CA ILE A 293 -10.19 -12.96 -35.88
C ILE A 293 -10.74 -11.63 -36.40
N GLU A 294 -10.53 -10.52 -35.70
CA GLU A 294 -11.01 -9.20 -36.14
C GLU A 294 -10.35 -8.73 -37.45
N ALA A 295 -9.10 -9.11 -37.68
CA ALA A 295 -8.36 -8.80 -38.90
C ALA A 295 -9.06 -9.35 -40.17
N LEU A 296 -9.89 -10.39 -40.05
CA LEU A 296 -10.66 -10.90 -41.19
C LEU A 296 -11.72 -9.89 -41.66
N ASN A 297 -12.23 -9.00 -40.80
CA ASN A 297 -13.23 -7.99 -41.20
C ASN A 297 -12.72 -7.00 -42.26
N ASP A 298 -11.40 -6.86 -42.37
CA ASP A 298 -10.76 -5.96 -43.33
C ASP A 298 -10.93 -6.44 -44.77
N ARG A 299 -11.10 -7.76 -44.96
CA ARG A 299 -11.21 -8.37 -46.30
C ARG A 299 -12.43 -9.24 -46.47
N TYR A 300 -13.11 -9.61 -45.39
CA TYR A 300 -14.24 -10.53 -45.43
C TYR A 300 -15.47 -9.93 -44.78
N ALA A 301 -16.62 -10.19 -45.39
CA ALA A 301 -17.92 -9.84 -44.81
C ALA A 301 -18.92 -10.97 -45.02
N PHE A 302 -19.64 -11.34 -43.97
CA PHE A 302 -20.73 -12.30 -44.07
C PHE A 302 -21.95 -11.63 -44.67
N VAL A 303 -22.62 -12.27 -45.63
CA VAL A 303 -23.84 -11.73 -46.22
C VAL A 303 -24.88 -12.81 -46.47
N LEU A 304 -26.14 -12.44 -46.27
CA LEU A 304 -27.29 -13.22 -46.73
C LEU A 304 -27.74 -12.67 -48.09
N ALA A 305 -27.37 -13.35 -49.17
CA ALA A 305 -27.68 -12.90 -50.53
C ALA A 305 -28.09 -14.07 -51.42
N GLY A 306 -29.06 -13.86 -52.32
CA GLY A 306 -29.51 -14.87 -53.28
C GLY A 306 -30.09 -16.15 -52.64
N GLY A 307 -30.63 -16.06 -51.42
CA GLY A 307 -31.23 -17.18 -50.70
C GLY A 307 -30.26 -18.06 -49.90
N GLY A 308 -28.99 -17.67 -49.78
CA GLY A 308 -27.98 -18.43 -49.03
C GLY A 308 -26.97 -17.56 -48.27
N ALA A 309 -26.22 -18.19 -47.38
CA ALA A 309 -25.11 -17.57 -46.64
C ALA A 309 -23.83 -17.60 -47.48
N GLN A 310 -23.21 -16.44 -47.66
CA GLN A 310 -21.98 -16.26 -48.42
C GLN A 310 -21.00 -15.39 -47.64
N VAL A 311 -19.72 -15.49 -47.98
CA VAL A 311 -18.67 -14.60 -47.48
C VAL A 311 -18.16 -13.79 -48.67
N LEU A 312 -18.34 -12.48 -48.62
CA LEU A 312 -17.71 -11.55 -49.54
C LEU A 312 -16.22 -11.48 -49.23
N TRP A 313 -15.38 -11.47 -50.27
CA TRP A 313 -13.95 -11.33 -50.17
C TRP A 313 -13.46 -10.14 -50.99
N GLU A 314 -13.05 -9.09 -50.30
CA GLU A 314 -12.39 -7.90 -50.84
C GLU A 314 -10.91 -8.21 -51.08
N THR A 315 -10.56 -8.35 -52.36
CA THR A 315 -9.22 -8.76 -52.81
C THR A 315 -8.77 -7.94 -54.01
N THR A 316 -7.65 -8.35 -54.62
CA THR A 316 -7.12 -7.73 -55.84
C THR A 316 -6.92 -8.78 -56.92
N ASP A 317 -7.12 -8.40 -58.18
CA ASP A 317 -6.77 -9.24 -59.32
C ASP A 317 -5.24 -9.30 -59.56
N ALA A 318 -4.82 -10.02 -60.60
CA ALA A 318 -3.41 -10.16 -60.96
C ALA A 318 -2.70 -8.83 -61.30
N ASN A 319 -3.46 -7.77 -61.58
CA ASN A 319 -2.94 -6.43 -61.88
C ASN A 319 -3.03 -5.49 -60.67
N GLY A 320 -3.41 -6.01 -59.49
CA GLY A 320 -3.58 -5.21 -58.27
C GLY A 320 -4.86 -4.38 -58.23
N LYS A 321 -5.80 -4.58 -59.17
CA LYS A 321 -7.07 -3.86 -59.17
C LYS A 321 -8.05 -4.51 -58.19
N TYR A 322 -8.81 -3.69 -57.47
CA TYR A 322 -9.84 -4.15 -56.55
C TYR A 322 -10.79 -5.15 -57.23
N LYS A 323 -11.05 -6.25 -56.52
CA LYS A 323 -11.94 -7.33 -56.93
C LYS A 323 -12.73 -7.79 -55.72
N LEU A 324 -14.03 -7.96 -55.90
CA LEU A 324 -14.92 -8.56 -54.91
C LEU A 324 -15.28 -9.98 -55.37
N ASP A 325 -14.88 -10.98 -54.60
CA ASP A 325 -15.24 -12.39 -54.84
C ASP A 325 -16.30 -12.86 -53.83
N HIS A 326 -17.08 -13.87 -54.23
CA HIS A 326 -18.07 -14.52 -53.38
C HIS A 326 -17.61 -15.93 -53.04
N LEU A 327 -17.36 -16.18 -51.76
CA LEU A 327 -16.99 -17.48 -51.25
C LEU A 327 -18.20 -18.17 -50.63
N SER A 328 -18.33 -19.46 -50.90
CA SER A 328 -19.17 -20.32 -50.06
C SER A 328 -18.52 -20.46 -48.68
N LEU A 329 -19.32 -20.75 -47.64
CA LEU A 329 -18.78 -21.02 -46.30
C LEU A 329 -17.76 -22.18 -46.33
N GLY A 330 -18.00 -23.20 -47.15
CA GLY A 330 -17.07 -24.32 -47.30
C GLY A 330 -15.73 -23.90 -47.90
N ALA A 331 -15.74 -23.09 -48.97
CA ALA A 331 -14.52 -22.57 -49.59
C ALA A 331 -13.75 -21.66 -48.63
N PHE A 332 -14.46 -20.79 -47.90
CA PHE A 332 -13.88 -19.95 -46.87
C PHE A 332 -13.24 -20.79 -45.75
N HIS A 333 -13.92 -21.82 -45.23
CA HIS A 333 -13.32 -22.69 -44.22
C HIS A 333 -12.09 -23.45 -44.73
N ALA A 334 -12.12 -23.92 -45.99
CA ALA A 334 -11.00 -24.62 -46.60
C ALA A 334 -9.76 -23.74 -46.73
N ASP A 335 -9.93 -22.47 -47.15
CA ASP A 335 -8.83 -21.49 -47.29
C ASP A 335 -8.12 -21.22 -45.95
N PHE A 336 -8.85 -21.32 -44.85
CA PHE A 336 -8.34 -21.07 -43.49
C PHE A 336 -8.12 -22.35 -42.68
N ALA A 337 -8.23 -23.54 -43.27
CA ALA A 337 -8.16 -24.81 -42.53
C ALA A 337 -6.81 -25.06 -41.85
N ASN A 338 -5.74 -24.49 -42.38
CA ASN A 338 -4.38 -24.54 -41.84
C ASN A 338 -4.09 -23.44 -40.80
N LYS A 339 -5.01 -22.50 -40.58
CA LYS A 339 -4.85 -21.40 -39.62
C LYS A 339 -5.76 -21.64 -38.42
N LYS A 340 -5.16 -22.05 -37.30
CA LYS A 340 -5.88 -22.48 -36.10
C LYS A 340 -5.39 -21.75 -34.85
N MET A 341 -6.28 -21.63 -33.88
CA MET A 341 -6.03 -21.03 -32.57
C MET A 341 -6.56 -21.94 -31.47
N VAL A 342 -5.88 -21.91 -30.32
CA VAL A 342 -6.31 -22.62 -29.12
C VAL A 342 -7.24 -21.71 -28.32
N VAL A 343 -8.50 -22.10 -28.18
CA VAL A 343 -9.49 -21.42 -27.33
C VAL A 343 -9.85 -22.35 -26.18
N GLY A 344 -9.39 -22.00 -24.97
CA GLY A 344 -9.46 -22.88 -23.81
C GLY A 344 -8.62 -24.14 -24.00
N LYS A 345 -9.27 -25.32 -24.08
CA LYS A 345 -8.62 -26.63 -24.30
C LYS A 345 -8.78 -27.18 -25.72
N LYS A 346 -9.41 -26.42 -26.63
CA LYS A 346 -9.75 -26.87 -27.98
C LYS A 346 -9.02 -26.06 -29.03
N GLU A 347 -8.59 -26.73 -30.09
CA GLU A 347 -8.02 -26.11 -31.28
C GLU A 347 -9.14 -25.89 -32.31
N GLN A 348 -9.31 -24.66 -32.78
CA GLN A 348 -10.36 -24.27 -33.74
C GLN A 348 -9.76 -23.42 -34.85
N SER A 349 -10.32 -23.49 -36.06
CA SER A 349 -9.86 -22.65 -37.18
C SER A 349 -10.29 -21.21 -36.98
N ILE A 350 -9.48 -20.27 -37.46
CA ILE A 350 -9.80 -18.84 -37.36
C ILE A 350 -11.06 -18.46 -38.14
N SER A 351 -11.39 -19.20 -39.21
CA SER A 351 -12.62 -19.00 -39.97
C SER A 351 -13.86 -19.39 -39.19
N GLN A 352 -13.79 -20.43 -38.36
CA GLN A 352 -14.88 -20.80 -37.45
C GLN A 352 -15.05 -19.76 -36.35
N LEU A 353 -13.94 -19.38 -35.71
CA LEU A 353 -13.95 -18.36 -34.66
C LEU A 353 -14.48 -17.01 -35.15
N TRP A 354 -14.14 -16.62 -36.38
CA TRP A 354 -14.67 -15.41 -37.01
C TRP A 354 -16.17 -15.50 -37.27
N LEU A 355 -16.68 -16.64 -37.76
CA LEU A 355 -18.11 -16.82 -37.95
C LEU A 355 -18.90 -16.74 -36.64
N GLU A 356 -18.32 -17.21 -35.53
CA GLU A 356 -18.93 -17.19 -34.19
C GLU A 356 -18.73 -15.84 -33.47
N SER A 357 -17.88 -14.95 -34.00
CA SER A 357 -17.56 -13.67 -33.37
C SER A 357 -18.72 -12.67 -33.41
N LYS A 358 -18.98 -12.00 -32.28
CA LYS A 358 -19.94 -10.88 -32.19
C LYS A 358 -19.52 -9.67 -33.02
N GLY A 359 -18.21 -9.48 -33.22
CA GLY A 359 -17.65 -8.36 -34.00
C GLY A 359 -17.54 -8.64 -35.50
N ARG A 360 -18.10 -9.75 -36.00
CA ARG A 360 -18.01 -10.15 -37.40
C ARG A 360 -18.74 -9.16 -38.32
N ARG A 361 -18.02 -8.60 -39.30
CA ARG A 361 -18.58 -7.75 -40.35
C ARG A 361 -19.65 -8.52 -41.12
N SER A 362 -20.91 -8.10 -40.98
CA SER A 362 -22.08 -8.84 -41.47
C SER A 362 -23.12 -7.90 -42.08
N TYR A 363 -23.73 -8.32 -43.19
CA TYR A 363 -24.77 -7.57 -43.88
C TYR A 363 -25.99 -8.46 -44.17
N ALA A 364 -27.17 -7.87 -44.13
CA ALA A 364 -28.44 -8.53 -44.40
C ALA A 364 -28.70 -8.73 -45.91
N GLY A 365 -27.89 -8.12 -46.77
CA GLY A 365 -27.97 -8.24 -48.22
C GLY A 365 -26.98 -7.33 -48.93
N ILE A 366 -26.99 -7.40 -50.26
CA ILE A 366 -26.15 -6.61 -51.15
C ILE A 366 -27.04 -5.66 -51.96
N VAL A 367 -26.62 -4.41 -52.10
CA VAL A 367 -27.30 -3.39 -52.91
C VAL A 367 -26.31 -2.71 -53.83
N PHE A 368 -26.82 -2.09 -54.90
CA PHE A 368 -26.04 -1.25 -55.78
C PHE A 368 -26.68 0.14 -55.82
N MET A 369 -26.12 1.08 -55.07
CA MET A 369 -26.63 2.44 -54.93
C MET A 369 -25.54 3.44 -55.29
N PRO A 370 -25.35 3.74 -56.59
CA PRO A 370 -24.27 4.60 -57.03
C PRO A 370 -24.42 6.04 -56.56
N GLY A 371 -23.36 6.58 -55.96
CA GLY A 371 -23.33 7.94 -55.43
C GLY A 371 -24.23 8.18 -54.20
N GLN A 372 -24.77 7.12 -53.60
CA GLN A 372 -25.64 7.20 -52.43
C GLN A 372 -25.09 6.33 -51.30
N GLN A 373 -25.37 6.74 -50.06
CA GLN A 373 -25.06 5.93 -48.89
C GLN A 373 -26.13 4.85 -48.71
N ALA A 374 -25.74 3.58 -48.80
CA ALA A 374 -26.63 2.48 -48.48
C ALA A 374 -26.92 2.44 -46.96
N PRO A 375 -28.10 1.96 -46.53
CA PRO A 375 -28.36 1.70 -45.11
C PRO A 375 -27.33 0.71 -44.55
N ASP A 376 -26.86 0.92 -43.31
CA ASP A 376 -25.77 0.15 -42.68
C ASP A 376 -25.95 -1.38 -42.73
N ARG A 377 -27.19 -1.86 -42.79
CA ARG A 377 -27.51 -3.29 -42.89
C ARG A 377 -27.20 -3.91 -44.26
N PHE A 378 -26.91 -3.12 -45.29
CA PHE A 378 -26.66 -3.60 -46.66
C PHE A 378 -25.24 -3.26 -47.11
N TYR A 379 -24.61 -4.18 -47.84
CA TYR A 379 -23.33 -3.95 -48.49
C TYR A 379 -23.56 -3.20 -49.81
N ASN A 380 -23.01 -1.99 -49.98
CA ASN A 380 -23.06 -1.27 -51.26
C ASN A 380 -21.92 -1.73 -52.17
N LEU A 381 -22.24 -2.09 -53.41
CA LEU A 381 -21.26 -2.47 -54.43
C LEU A 381 -20.60 -1.28 -55.15
N TRP A 382 -21.09 -0.06 -54.90
CA TRP A 382 -20.53 1.20 -55.39
C TRP A 382 -19.78 1.91 -54.26
#